data_AF-A0A553I8K6-F1
#
_entry.id   AF-A0A553I8K6-F1
#
_cell.length_a   1.000
_cell.length_b   1.000
_cell.length_c   1.000
_cell.angle_alpha   90.00
_cell.angle_beta   90.00
_cell.angle_gamma   90.00
#
_symmetry.space_group_name_H-M   'P 1'
#
loop_
_entity.id
_entity.type
_entity.pdbx_description
1 polymer ?
#
loop_
_entity_poly.entity_id
_entity_poly.type
_entity_poly.pdbx_seq_one_letter_code
_entity_poly.pdbx_strand_id
1 'polypeptide(L)'
;MRYQLALFIPATAAKFLPFRNQTCDRTLLQEATNRYIAAQSTGQPQWLSTLLSDNATLVENNSKSTFPESLTLNQPLAIAHSRHTYDTVACATFSELISVKPSPGYQIGTQLRLDHATGKITKIDSVITTEGDLYFNTTHALHYLLREDWAPIAPSDRDSRATIQAAADAYYAYFSNGSTIVPWGAPCDRLEGGAYMGQGLANDTCDAGLPPFSVEMRDRRYVIDESVGSVNILSEFGILGPDSHEFRVEKGKIRWIHAMTFCRGTPNCDAPEFPGLSEEVGW
;
A
#
# COMPACT_ATOMS: atom_id res chain seq x y z
N MET A 1 -78.55 11.83 -0.55
CA MET A 1 -77.31 12.37 -1.16
C MET A 1 -76.19 12.21 -0.14
N ARG A 2 -75.41 11.12 -0.22
CA ARG A 2 -74.20 10.90 0.61
C ARG A 2 -73.11 10.46 -0.34
N TYR A 3 -72.12 11.33 -0.56
CA TYR A 3 -70.96 11.08 -1.41
C TYR A 3 -70.01 10.12 -0.68
N GLN A 4 -69.73 8.96 -1.28
CA GLN A 4 -68.61 8.10 -0.87
C GLN A 4 -67.34 8.64 -1.52
N LEU A 5 -66.39 9.06 -0.68
CA LEU A 5 -65.06 9.47 -1.11
C LEU A 5 -64.20 8.20 -1.25
N ALA A 6 -63.88 7.81 -2.48
CA ALA A 6 -62.96 6.71 -2.76
C ALA A 6 -61.52 7.24 -2.66
N LEU A 7 -60.78 6.78 -1.64
CA LEU A 7 -59.37 7.11 -1.45
C LEU A 7 -58.52 6.17 -2.34
N PHE A 8 -57.92 6.68 -3.41
CA PHE A 8 -56.94 5.95 -4.21
C PHE A 8 -55.55 6.15 -3.62
N ILE A 9 -54.98 5.10 -3.03
CA ILE A 9 -53.57 5.07 -2.60
C ILE A 9 -52.75 4.56 -3.79
N PRO A 10 -51.82 5.36 -4.36
CA PRO A 10 -50.95 4.85 -5.40
C PRO A 10 -49.91 3.90 -4.79
N ALA A 11 -49.91 2.65 -5.23
CA ALA A 11 -48.87 1.70 -4.91
C ALA A 11 -47.59 2.11 -5.65
N THR A 12 -46.69 2.83 -4.97
CA THR A 12 -45.30 2.99 -5.41
C THR A 12 -44.61 1.63 -5.37
N ALA A 13 -44.41 1.03 -6.53
CA ALA A 13 -43.56 -0.14 -6.67
C ALA A 13 -42.13 0.23 -6.23
N ALA A 14 -41.71 -0.26 -5.07
CA ALA A 14 -40.33 -0.19 -4.64
C ALA A 14 -39.49 -0.96 -5.67
N LYS A 15 -38.66 -0.25 -6.44
CA LYS A 15 -37.60 -0.89 -7.23
C LYS A 15 -36.62 -1.49 -6.25
N PHE A 16 -36.73 -2.80 -6.00
CA PHE A 16 -35.66 -3.56 -5.37
C PHE A 16 -34.43 -3.43 -6.28
N LEU A 17 -33.45 -2.64 -5.84
CA LEU A 17 -32.09 -2.75 -6.38
C LEU A 17 -31.65 -4.19 -6.13
N PRO A 18 -31.17 -4.93 -7.15
CA PRO A 18 -30.61 -6.25 -6.90
C PRO A 18 -29.52 -6.09 -5.85
N PHE A 19 -29.55 -6.91 -4.80
CA PHE A 19 -28.37 -7.15 -3.98
C PHE A 19 -27.26 -7.54 -4.96
N ARG A 20 -26.33 -6.62 -5.26
CA ARG A 20 -25.05 -7.04 -5.80
C ARG A 20 -24.51 -7.97 -4.73
N ASN A 21 -24.37 -9.26 -5.04
CA ASN A 21 -23.48 -10.13 -4.28
C ASN A 21 -22.13 -9.41 -4.30
N GLN A 22 -21.83 -8.64 -3.24
CA GLN A 22 -20.49 -8.13 -3.01
C GLN A 22 -19.69 -9.33 -2.54
N THR A 23 -19.24 -10.10 -3.51
CA THR A 23 -18.31 -11.20 -3.38
C THR A 23 -16.93 -10.70 -2.93
N CYS A 24 -16.69 -9.39 -2.90
CA CYS A 24 -15.49 -8.80 -2.34
C CYS A 24 -15.73 -8.19 -0.96
N ASP A 25 -15.72 -9.05 0.05
CA ASP A 25 -15.71 -8.64 1.44
C ASP A 25 -14.29 -8.72 2.04
N ARG A 26 -14.14 -8.19 3.26
CA ARG A 26 -12.86 -8.17 3.96
C ARG A 26 -12.35 -9.58 4.28
N THR A 27 -13.24 -10.55 4.49
CA THR A 27 -12.87 -11.94 4.81
C THR A 27 -12.20 -12.62 3.61
N LEU A 28 -12.75 -12.46 2.40
CA LEU A 28 -12.13 -12.94 1.18
C LEU A 28 -10.73 -12.34 1.00
N LEU A 29 -10.62 -11.01 1.17
CA LEU A 29 -9.35 -10.30 1.02
C LEU A 29 -8.31 -10.78 2.05
N GLN A 30 -8.72 -11.00 3.30
CA GLN A 30 -7.87 -11.56 4.35
C GLN A 30 -7.38 -12.98 4.03
N GLU A 31 -8.25 -13.86 3.52
CA GLU A 31 -7.83 -15.21 3.12
C GLU A 31 -6.81 -15.17 1.98
N ALA A 32 -7.04 -14.33 0.96
CA ALA A 32 -6.09 -14.16 -0.14
C ALA A 32 -4.72 -13.65 0.35
N THR A 33 -4.72 -12.64 1.22
CA THR A 33 -3.49 -12.14 1.85
C THR A 33 -2.80 -13.23 2.68
N ASN A 34 -3.52 -13.97 3.53
CA ASN A 34 -2.93 -15.03 4.34
C ASN A 34 -2.25 -16.12 3.48
N ARG A 35 -2.85 -16.48 2.34
CA ARG A 35 -2.24 -17.43 1.39
C ARG A 35 -1.03 -16.86 0.68
N TYR A 36 -1.04 -15.57 0.34
CA TYR A 36 0.14 -14.88 -0.19
C TYR A 36 1.28 -14.85 0.84
N ILE A 37 1.00 -14.53 2.11
CA ILE A 37 2.02 -14.56 3.17
C ILE A 37 2.56 -15.97 3.40
N ALA A 38 1.71 -16.99 3.37
CA ALA A 38 2.15 -18.38 3.44
C ALA A 38 3.08 -18.74 2.26
N ALA A 39 2.71 -18.34 1.02
CA ALA A 39 3.54 -18.54 -0.16
C ALA A 39 4.92 -17.88 -0.02
N GLN A 40 4.94 -16.60 0.37
CA GLN A 40 6.15 -15.82 0.55
C GLN A 40 7.04 -16.37 1.67
N SER A 41 6.45 -16.71 2.82
CA SER A 41 7.21 -17.18 3.99
C SER A 41 7.87 -18.54 3.75
N THR A 42 7.21 -19.39 2.95
CA THR A 42 7.69 -20.76 2.70
C THR A 42 8.44 -20.93 1.38
N GLY A 43 8.44 -19.92 0.50
CA GLY A 43 9.01 -20.02 -0.84
C GLY A 43 8.24 -20.98 -1.75
N GLN A 44 6.93 -21.09 -1.53
CA GLN A 44 6.08 -22.11 -2.15
C GLN A 44 4.86 -21.47 -2.83
N PRO A 45 4.97 -21.08 -4.11
CA PRO A 45 3.87 -20.44 -4.84
C PRO A 45 2.59 -21.30 -4.92
N GLN A 46 2.68 -22.62 -4.72
CA GLN A 46 1.52 -23.52 -4.72
C GLN A 46 0.45 -23.16 -3.68
N TRP A 47 0.79 -22.42 -2.62
CA TRP A 47 -0.19 -21.89 -1.66
C TRP A 47 -1.25 -20.99 -2.31
N LEU A 48 -0.96 -20.44 -3.50
CA LEU A 48 -1.86 -19.57 -4.26
C LEU A 48 -2.68 -20.32 -5.33
N SER A 49 -2.32 -21.56 -5.66
CA SER A 49 -2.81 -22.28 -6.86
C SER A 49 -4.34 -22.31 -7.00
N THR A 50 -5.08 -22.50 -5.90
CA THR A 50 -6.56 -22.56 -5.91
C THR A 50 -7.22 -21.18 -5.96
N LEU A 51 -6.49 -20.12 -5.59
CA LEU A 51 -6.96 -18.75 -5.58
C LEU A 51 -6.68 -18.00 -6.87
N LEU A 52 -5.74 -18.47 -7.70
CA LEU A 52 -5.41 -17.82 -8.96
C LEU A 52 -6.50 -18.03 -10.01
N SER A 53 -6.74 -16.98 -10.79
CA SER A 53 -7.44 -17.11 -12.07
C SER A 53 -6.51 -17.73 -13.11
N ASP A 54 -7.08 -18.34 -14.15
CA ASP A 54 -6.30 -19.06 -15.18
C ASP A 54 -5.32 -18.14 -15.93
N ASN A 55 -5.60 -16.83 -15.96
CA ASN A 55 -4.77 -15.80 -16.60
C ASN A 55 -4.17 -14.82 -15.59
N ALA A 56 -3.98 -15.25 -14.33
CA ALA A 56 -3.38 -14.42 -13.32
C ALA A 56 -1.98 -13.96 -13.75
N THR A 57 -1.66 -12.69 -13.51
CA THR A 57 -0.36 -12.10 -13.86
C THR A 57 0.47 -11.84 -12.62
N LEU A 58 1.78 -12.10 -12.72
CA LEU A 58 2.77 -11.68 -11.74
C LEU A 58 3.59 -10.55 -12.35
N VAL A 59 3.68 -9.44 -11.63
CA VAL A 59 4.50 -8.27 -11.96
C VAL A 59 5.38 -7.98 -10.76
N GLU A 60 6.68 -7.83 -11.00
CA GLU A 60 7.67 -7.49 -9.98
C GLU A 60 8.51 -6.33 -10.53
N ASN A 61 8.61 -5.24 -9.76
CA ASN A 61 9.36 -4.04 -10.13
C ASN A 61 8.97 -3.52 -11.53
N ASN A 62 7.65 -3.35 -11.75
CA ASN A 62 7.03 -2.95 -13.02
C ASN A 62 7.36 -3.84 -14.24
N SER A 63 7.92 -5.03 -14.02
CA SER A 63 8.28 -5.98 -15.07
C SER A 63 7.46 -7.27 -14.94
N LYS A 64 7.00 -7.81 -16.08
CA LYS A 64 6.27 -9.09 -16.08
C LYS A 64 7.21 -10.21 -15.62
N SER A 65 6.72 -11.05 -14.72
CA SER A 65 7.46 -12.16 -14.13
C SER A 65 6.60 -13.45 -14.18
N THR A 66 7.20 -14.56 -13.76
CA THR A 66 6.54 -15.86 -13.58
C THR A 66 6.91 -16.42 -12.22
N PHE A 67 6.13 -17.36 -11.65
CA PHE A 67 6.45 -17.90 -10.32
C PHE A 67 7.84 -18.54 -10.22
N PRO A 68 8.33 -19.31 -11.22
CA PRO A 68 9.71 -19.83 -11.18
C PRO A 68 10.79 -18.73 -11.25
N GLU A 69 10.51 -17.63 -11.94
CA GLU A 69 11.43 -16.50 -12.13
C GLU A 69 11.29 -15.42 -11.06
N SER A 70 10.33 -15.59 -10.13
CA SER A 70 10.04 -14.59 -9.10
C SER A 70 11.28 -14.30 -8.27
N LEU A 71 11.49 -13.02 -7.96
CA LEU A 71 12.61 -12.59 -7.12
C LEU A 71 12.52 -13.14 -5.70
N THR A 72 11.31 -13.43 -5.20
CA THR A 72 11.12 -13.77 -3.79
C THR A 72 10.15 -14.91 -3.52
N LEU A 73 9.17 -15.20 -4.39
CA LEU A 73 8.15 -16.22 -4.12
C LEU A 73 8.64 -17.66 -4.23
N ASN A 74 9.80 -17.90 -4.84
CA ASN A 74 10.43 -19.22 -4.99
C ASN A 74 11.46 -19.54 -3.89
N GLN A 75 11.61 -18.68 -2.88
CA GLN A 75 12.53 -18.86 -1.76
C GLN A 75 11.86 -18.49 -0.42
N PRO A 76 12.15 -19.22 0.66
CA PRO A 76 11.57 -18.93 1.97
C PRO A 76 12.14 -17.63 2.54
N LEU A 77 11.26 -16.72 2.96
CA LEU A 77 11.63 -15.48 3.64
C LEU A 77 11.20 -15.52 5.11
N ALA A 78 12.09 -15.11 6.01
CA ALA A 78 11.74 -14.88 7.41
C ALA A 78 11.07 -13.52 7.57
N ILE A 79 9.74 -13.48 7.39
CA ILE A 79 8.93 -12.28 7.54
C ILE A 79 8.96 -11.82 9.01
N ALA A 80 9.59 -10.67 9.26
CA ALA A 80 9.73 -10.05 10.58
C ALA A 80 8.67 -8.97 10.84
N HIS A 81 8.11 -8.39 9.78
CA HIS A 81 6.99 -7.47 9.84
C HIS A 81 6.05 -7.74 8.67
N SER A 82 4.75 -7.62 8.94
CA SER A 82 3.70 -7.64 7.91
C SER A 82 2.54 -6.74 8.33
N ARG A 83 2.20 -5.76 7.49
CA ARG A 83 0.98 -4.95 7.62
C ARG A 83 0.16 -5.08 6.34
N HIS A 84 -1.16 -5.07 6.48
CA HIS A 84 -2.07 -5.29 5.36
C HIS A 84 -3.20 -4.26 5.34
N THR A 85 -3.62 -3.88 4.13
CA THR A 85 -4.80 -3.06 3.88
C THR A 85 -5.75 -3.78 2.93
N TYR A 86 -7.05 -3.56 3.11
CA TYR A 86 -8.09 -4.30 2.41
C TYR A 86 -9.09 -3.35 1.76
N ASP A 87 -8.97 -3.18 0.45
CA ASP A 87 -9.81 -2.33 -0.38
C ASP A 87 -10.99 -3.13 -0.94
N THR A 88 -12.11 -3.12 -0.23
CA THR A 88 -13.34 -3.83 -0.65
C THR A 88 -14.01 -3.19 -1.87
N VAL A 89 -13.68 -1.93 -2.19
CA VAL A 89 -14.25 -1.21 -3.34
C VAL A 89 -13.54 -1.62 -4.63
N ALA A 90 -12.21 -1.65 -4.62
CA ALA A 90 -11.39 -2.05 -5.76
C ALA A 90 -11.08 -3.56 -5.81
N CYS A 91 -11.63 -4.32 -4.87
CA CYS A 91 -11.33 -5.72 -4.62
C CYS A 91 -9.85 -6.06 -4.64
N ALA A 92 -9.12 -5.41 -3.73
CA ALA A 92 -7.68 -5.48 -3.70
C ALA A 92 -7.13 -5.47 -2.28
N THR A 93 -5.91 -5.97 -2.13
CA THR A 93 -5.15 -5.87 -0.88
C THR A 93 -3.83 -5.21 -1.15
N PHE A 94 -3.25 -4.56 -0.14
CA PHE A 94 -1.84 -4.23 -0.13
C PHE A 94 -1.19 -4.88 1.10
N SER A 95 0.06 -5.32 0.96
CA SER A 95 0.88 -5.86 2.04
C SER A 95 2.25 -5.20 2.03
N GLU A 96 2.62 -4.59 3.16
CA GLU A 96 4.00 -4.18 3.45
C GLU A 96 4.67 -5.30 4.25
N LEU A 97 5.75 -5.85 3.70
CA LEU A 97 6.52 -6.92 4.33
C LEU A 97 7.98 -6.49 4.52
N ILE A 98 8.54 -6.85 5.68
CA ILE A 98 9.98 -6.83 5.93
C ILE A 98 10.44 -8.25 6.19
N SER A 99 11.39 -8.71 5.38
CA SER A 99 12.15 -9.92 5.64
C SER A 99 13.56 -9.54 6.06
N VAL A 100 14.08 -10.20 7.09
CA VAL A 100 15.47 -10.04 7.55
C VAL A 100 16.34 -11.23 7.17
N LYS A 101 15.75 -12.33 6.65
CA LYS A 101 16.49 -13.51 6.20
C LYS A 101 15.89 -14.13 4.92
N PRO A 102 16.72 -14.63 4.00
CA PRO A 102 18.20 -14.57 4.01
C PRO A 102 18.73 -13.13 3.98
N SER A 103 19.87 -12.89 4.63
CA SER A 103 20.50 -11.55 4.71
C SER A 103 20.90 -11.08 3.31
N PRO A 104 20.76 -9.78 2.97
CA PRO A 104 20.37 -8.65 3.83
C PRO A 104 18.85 -8.46 3.99
N GLY A 105 18.05 -9.38 3.47
CA GLY A 105 16.61 -9.34 3.54
C GLY A 105 15.96 -8.63 2.36
N TYR A 106 14.67 -8.32 2.51
CA TYR A 106 13.85 -7.65 1.51
C TYR A 106 12.83 -6.74 2.18
N GLN A 107 12.51 -5.62 1.53
CA GLN A 107 11.27 -4.89 1.79
C GLN A 107 10.36 -5.07 0.58
N ILE A 108 9.10 -5.43 0.81
CA ILE A 108 8.19 -5.83 -0.25
C ILE A 108 6.84 -5.15 -0.05
N GLY A 109 6.43 -4.39 -1.06
CA GLY A 109 5.09 -3.83 -1.18
C GLY A 109 4.32 -4.59 -2.25
N THR A 110 3.31 -5.37 -1.87
CA THR A 110 2.55 -6.19 -2.83
C THR A 110 1.08 -5.85 -2.83
N GLN A 111 0.54 -5.59 -4.03
CA GLN A 111 -0.89 -5.51 -4.28
C GLN A 111 -1.42 -6.82 -4.87
N LEU A 112 -2.47 -7.37 -4.26
CA LEU A 112 -3.28 -8.43 -4.88
C LEU A 112 -4.53 -7.79 -5.47
N ARG A 113 -4.86 -8.11 -6.73
CA ARG A 113 -6.14 -7.75 -7.36
C ARG A 113 -6.97 -9.00 -7.56
N LEU A 114 -8.21 -8.96 -7.09
CA LEU A 114 -9.14 -10.07 -7.20
C LEU A 114 -10.25 -9.71 -8.16
N ASP A 115 -10.71 -10.69 -8.94
CA ASP A 115 -11.90 -10.54 -9.75
C ASP A 115 -13.12 -10.46 -8.83
N HIS A 116 -13.94 -9.43 -9.01
CA HIS A 116 -15.10 -9.22 -8.15
C HIS A 116 -16.03 -10.41 -8.19
N ALA A 117 -16.30 -11.03 -9.34
CA ALA A 117 -17.33 -12.07 -9.44
C ALA A 117 -16.88 -13.42 -8.85
N THR A 118 -15.63 -13.80 -9.06
CA THR A 118 -15.08 -15.11 -8.71
C THR A 118 -14.29 -15.10 -7.40
N GLY A 119 -13.84 -13.94 -6.94
CA GLY A 119 -12.93 -13.81 -5.79
C GLY A 119 -11.53 -14.38 -6.07
N LYS A 120 -11.20 -14.69 -7.32
CA LYS A 120 -9.88 -15.20 -7.69
C LYS A 120 -8.89 -14.07 -7.94
N ILE A 121 -7.64 -14.28 -7.53
CA ILE A 121 -6.52 -13.36 -7.78
C ILE A 121 -6.24 -13.31 -9.28
N THR A 122 -6.33 -12.13 -9.88
CA THR A 122 -6.04 -11.85 -11.29
C THR A 122 -4.69 -11.18 -11.50
N LYS A 123 -4.17 -10.51 -10.47
CA LYS A 123 -2.85 -9.88 -10.51
C LYS A 123 -2.18 -9.90 -9.14
N ILE A 124 -0.90 -10.24 -9.14
CA ILE A 124 0.05 -10.02 -8.06
C ILE A 124 1.04 -8.99 -8.58
N ASP A 125 1.08 -7.82 -7.98
CA ASP A 125 1.93 -6.69 -8.39
C ASP A 125 2.80 -6.28 -7.21
N SER A 126 4.10 -6.42 -7.33
CA SER A 126 5.03 -6.21 -6.23
C SER A 126 6.11 -5.20 -6.60
N VAL A 127 6.43 -4.31 -5.67
CA VAL A 127 7.72 -3.63 -5.61
C VAL A 127 8.55 -4.33 -4.54
N ILE A 128 9.70 -4.83 -4.95
CA ILE A 128 10.62 -5.64 -4.16
C ILE A 128 11.95 -4.89 -4.13
N THR A 129 12.38 -4.48 -2.95
CA THR A 129 13.68 -3.84 -2.74
C THR A 129 14.61 -4.71 -1.90
N THR A 130 15.90 -4.61 -2.20
CA THR A 130 16.99 -5.28 -1.47
C THR A 130 18.23 -4.38 -1.41
N GLU A 131 19.36 -4.92 -0.96
CA GLU A 131 20.62 -4.18 -0.90
C GLU A 131 20.96 -3.48 -2.22
N GLY A 132 21.32 -2.20 -2.13
CA GLY A 132 21.57 -1.33 -3.27
C GLY A 132 20.38 -0.49 -3.69
N ASP A 133 19.16 -0.78 -3.24
CA ASP A 133 17.98 0.07 -3.47
C ASP A 133 17.92 1.26 -2.51
N LEU A 134 17.02 2.21 -2.79
CA LEU A 134 16.99 3.53 -2.15
C LEU A 134 16.86 3.38 -0.63
N TYR A 135 17.88 3.83 0.08
CA TYR A 135 18.00 3.82 1.53
C TYR A 135 17.71 2.46 2.17
N PHE A 136 17.93 1.36 1.44
CA PHE A 136 17.58 0.04 1.91
C PHE A 136 18.31 -0.33 3.21
N ASN A 137 17.55 -0.56 4.28
CA ASN A 137 18.03 -1.20 5.51
C ASN A 137 16.83 -1.82 6.26
N THR A 138 16.77 -3.15 6.33
CA THR A 138 15.63 -3.90 6.91
C THR A 138 15.56 -3.80 8.43
N THR A 139 16.70 -3.72 9.11
CA THR A 139 16.76 -3.56 10.58
C THR A 139 16.27 -2.19 11.00
N HIS A 140 16.69 -1.13 10.30
CA HIS A 140 16.20 0.23 10.52
C HIS A 140 14.72 0.35 10.23
N ALA A 141 14.26 -0.15 9.07
CA ALA A 141 12.84 -0.16 8.74
C ALA A 141 12.02 -0.84 9.86
N LEU A 142 12.43 -2.04 10.27
CA LEU A 142 11.75 -2.78 11.33
C LEU A 142 11.72 -2.02 12.66
N HIS A 143 12.82 -1.33 13.03
CA HIS A 143 12.87 -0.52 14.25
C HIS A 143 11.76 0.54 14.27
N TYR A 144 11.60 1.32 13.20
CA TYR A 144 10.60 2.39 13.16
C TYR A 144 9.18 1.84 12.97
N LEU A 145 9.00 0.85 12.10
CA LEU A 145 7.70 0.23 11.84
C LEU A 145 7.04 -0.35 13.11
N LEU A 146 7.83 -0.88 14.04
CA LEU A 146 7.31 -1.42 15.31
C LEU A 146 6.89 -0.35 16.32
N ARG A 147 7.17 0.93 16.06
CA ARG A 147 6.86 2.06 16.95
C ARG A 147 5.64 2.87 16.51
N GLU A 148 5.13 2.61 15.31
CA GLU A 148 4.01 3.35 14.74
C GLU A 148 2.67 2.69 15.04
N ASP A 149 1.64 3.51 15.29
CA ASP A 149 0.30 3.03 15.63
C ASP A 149 -0.62 2.96 14.41
N TRP A 150 -0.53 1.86 13.67
CA TRP A 150 -1.40 1.60 12.52
C TRP A 150 -2.78 1.00 12.89
N ALA A 151 -3.26 1.19 14.12
CA ALA A 151 -4.55 0.63 14.55
C ALA A 151 -5.74 1.13 13.70
N PRO A 152 -6.84 0.35 13.65
CA PRO A 152 -8.08 0.77 13.01
C PRO A 152 -8.62 2.07 13.60
N ILE A 153 -9.06 2.97 12.73
CA ILE A 153 -9.67 4.24 13.08
C ILE A 153 -11.14 3.99 13.46
N ALA A 154 -11.63 4.67 14.50
CA ALA A 154 -13.03 4.59 14.91
C ALA A 154 -13.96 5.02 13.76
N PRO A 155 -15.11 4.36 13.52
CA PRO A 155 -15.96 4.65 12.36
C PRO A 155 -16.34 6.12 12.17
N SER A 156 -16.52 6.88 13.26
CA SER A 156 -16.85 8.31 13.22
C SER A 156 -15.68 9.21 12.82
N ASP A 157 -14.45 8.73 12.97
CA ASP A 157 -13.21 9.48 12.70
C ASP A 157 -12.55 9.07 11.38
N ARG A 158 -13.12 8.09 10.66
CA ARG A 158 -12.61 7.62 9.37
C ARG A 158 -12.82 8.68 8.31
N ASP A 159 -11.73 9.05 7.65
CA ASP A 159 -11.79 9.86 6.44
C ASP A 159 -12.47 9.09 5.30
N SER A 160 -13.07 9.83 4.37
CA SER A 160 -13.60 9.25 3.15
C SER A 160 -12.48 8.74 2.24
N ARG A 161 -12.75 7.70 1.43
CA ARG A 161 -11.83 7.24 0.38
C ARG A 161 -11.26 8.39 -0.46
N ALA A 162 -12.11 9.34 -0.85
CA ALA A 162 -11.71 10.48 -1.67
C ALA A 162 -10.75 11.42 -0.92
N THR A 163 -10.98 11.62 0.38
CA THR A 163 -10.07 12.41 1.25
C THR A 163 -8.71 11.74 1.36
N ILE A 164 -8.68 10.42 1.60
CA ILE A 164 -7.44 9.64 1.74
C ILE A 164 -6.66 9.69 0.42
N GLN A 165 -7.31 9.44 -0.71
CA GLN A 165 -6.67 9.50 -2.03
C GLN A 165 -6.15 10.91 -2.35
N ALA A 166 -6.93 11.96 -2.07
CA ALA A 166 -6.55 13.34 -2.37
C ALA A 166 -5.30 13.77 -1.58
N ALA A 167 -5.11 13.27 -0.35
CA ALA A 167 -3.90 13.55 0.41
C ALA A 167 -2.65 12.96 -0.26
N ALA A 168 -2.70 11.70 -0.69
CA ALA A 168 -1.59 11.06 -1.40
C ALA A 168 -1.37 11.66 -2.81
N ASP A 169 -2.44 12.02 -3.52
CA ASP A 169 -2.35 12.69 -4.82
C ASP A 169 -1.71 14.07 -4.69
N ALA A 170 -1.99 14.82 -3.61
CA ALA A 170 -1.33 16.09 -3.31
C ALA A 170 0.17 15.91 -3.07
N TYR A 171 0.57 14.88 -2.31
CA TYR A 171 1.97 14.53 -2.11
C TYR A 171 2.68 14.27 -3.43
N TYR A 172 2.11 13.43 -4.30
CA TYR A 172 2.69 13.20 -5.63
C TYR A 172 2.67 14.44 -6.53
N ALA A 173 1.64 15.28 -6.47
CA ALA A 173 1.59 16.53 -7.24
C ALA A 173 2.64 17.56 -6.79
N TYR A 174 3.11 17.49 -5.54
CA TYR A 174 4.20 18.36 -5.06
C TYR A 174 5.50 18.20 -5.86
N PHE A 175 5.84 16.98 -6.28
CA PHE A 175 7.07 16.73 -7.05
C PHE A 175 6.98 17.28 -8.48
N SER A 176 5.79 17.43 -9.08
CA SER A 176 5.65 18.10 -10.37
C SER A 176 5.43 19.61 -10.23
N ASN A 177 4.90 20.05 -9.08
CA ASN A 177 4.65 21.44 -8.76
C ASN A 177 4.85 21.69 -7.26
N GLY A 178 6.02 22.23 -6.88
CA GLY A 178 6.37 22.51 -5.49
C GLY A 178 5.51 23.58 -4.80
N SER A 179 4.59 24.24 -5.52
CA SER A 179 3.56 25.11 -4.92
C SER A 179 2.30 24.36 -4.49
N THR A 180 2.23 23.04 -4.71
CA THR A 180 1.10 22.21 -4.29
C THR A 180 1.03 22.16 -2.77
N ILE A 181 -0.14 22.46 -2.23
CA ILE A 181 -0.39 22.35 -0.79
C ILE A 181 -0.66 20.89 -0.46
N VAL A 182 0.29 20.25 0.22
CA VAL A 182 0.12 18.89 0.75
C VAL A 182 -0.48 18.99 2.15
N PRO A 183 -1.48 18.16 2.51
CA PRO A 183 -2.08 18.20 3.83
C PRO A 183 -1.21 17.47 4.86
N TRP A 184 -0.05 18.03 5.20
CA TRP A 184 0.80 17.50 6.26
C TRP A 184 0.10 17.51 7.62
N GLY A 185 0.19 16.40 8.35
CA GLY A 185 -0.15 16.33 9.77
C GLY A 185 1.00 16.79 10.66
N ALA A 186 0.72 16.87 11.96
CA ALA A 186 1.73 17.04 13.00
C ALA A 186 1.27 16.21 14.22
N PRO A 187 2.01 15.15 14.61
CA PRO A 187 3.27 14.72 14.00
C PRO A 187 3.04 14.01 12.65
N CYS A 188 4.03 14.03 11.77
CA CYS A 188 4.04 13.32 10.48
C CYS A 188 5.45 12.89 10.13
N ASP A 189 5.65 11.61 9.81
CA ASP A 189 6.97 11.07 9.48
C ASP A 189 6.99 10.27 8.18
N ARG A 190 8.17 10.24 7.54
CA ARG A 190 8.42 9.50 6.31
C ARG A 190 9.54 8.48 6.53
N LEU A 191 9.27 7.22 6.20
CA LEU A 191 10.21 6.10 6.21
C LEU A 191 10.48 5.68 4.77
N GLU A 192 11.66 5.98 4.24
CA GLU A 192 12.08 5.58 2.88
C GLU A 192 13.12 4.46 2.98
N GLY A 193 12.77 3.24 2.56
CA GLY A 193 13.63 2.08 2.82
C GLY A 193 13.83 1.90 4.33
N GLY A 194 15.01 2.22 4.84
CA GLY A 194 15.31 2.32 6.27
C GLY A 194 15.57 3.74 6.78
N ALA A 195 15.61 4.75 5.91
CA ALA A 195 15.83 6.14 6.29
C ALA A 195 14.54 6.73 6.89
N TYR A 196 14.58 6.98 8.20
CA TYR A 196 13.51 7.68 8.90
C TYR A 196 13.79 9.18 8.90
N MET A 197 12.95 9.94 8.19
CA MET A 197 13.14 11.37 7.95
C MET A 197 12.74 12.25 9.15
N GLY A 198 12.02 11.66 10.11
CA GLY A 198 11.55 12.30 11.33
C GLY A 198 12.60 12.36 12.43
N GLN A 199 12.30 13.13 13.48
CA GLN A 199 13.09 13.20 14.72
C GLN A 199 12.37 12.51 15.90
N GLY A 200 11.15 11.99 15.68
CA GLY A 200 10.29 11.44 16.72
C GLY A 200 9.65 12.53 17.60
N LEU A 201 9.53 13.76 17.08
CA LEU A 201 9.00 14.92 17.80
C LEU A 201 7.53 15.17 17.45
N ALA A 202 6.79 15.77 18.38
CA ALA A 202 5.36 16.07 18.19
C ALA A 202 5.07 17.07 17.06
N ASN A 203 6.07 17.84 16.65
CA ASN A 203 5.99 18.83 15.58
C ASN A 203 6.67 18.37 14.28
N ASP A 204 7.05 17.09 14.17
CA ASP A 204 7.60 16.56 12.94
C ASP A 204 6.60 16.65 11.79
N THR A 205 7.14 16.92 10.61
CA THR A 205 6.40 17.03 9.36
C THR A 205 7.05 16.16 8.28
N CYS A 206 6.22 15.53 7.45
CA CYS A 206 6.70 14.63 6.39
C CYS A 206 7.36 15.35 5.19
N ASP A 207 7.58 16.67 5.25
CA ASP A 207 8.19 17.45 4.19
C ASP A 207 9.72 17.56 4.29
N ALA A 208 10.30 17.03 5.38
CA ALA A 208 11.75 16.95 5.55
C ALA A 208 12.41 16.16 4.41
N GLY A 209 13.51 16.71 3.87
CA GLY A 209 14.34 16.00 2.88
C GLY A 209 13.67 15.69 1.54
N LEU A 210 12.57 16.36 1.18
CA LEU A 210 11.98 16.19 -0.15
C LEU A 210 12.99 16.60 -1.24
N PRO A 211 13.16 15.80 -2.30
CA PRO A 211 14.17 16.06 -3.30
C PRO A 211 13.89 17.37 -4.06
N PRO A 212 14.94 18.10 -4.46
CA PRO A 212 14.80 19.40 -5.13
C PRO A 212 14.46 19.29 -6.62
N PHE A 213 14.25 18.07 -7.15
CA PHE A 213 13.99 17.84 -8.56
C PHE A 213 12.49 17.72 -8.84
N SER A 214 12.12 18.11 -10.07
CA SER A 214 10.75 17.90 -10.54
C SER A 214 10.62 16.55 -11.22
N VAL A 215 9.64 15.76 -10.77
CA VAL A 215 9.34 14.45 -11.35
C VAL A 215 7.84 14.18 -11.30
N GLU A 216 7.34 13.50 -12.32
CA GLU A 216 5.96 13.00 -12.35
C GLU A 216 5.94 11.51 -12.00
N MET A 217 5.11 11.15 -11.02
CA MET A 217 4.83 9.76 -10.65
C MET A 217 3.78 9.21 -11.61
N ARG A 218 4.18 8.25 -12.43
CA ARG A 218 3.37 7.66 -13.51
C ARG A 218 2.82 6.31 -13.11
N ASP A 219 1.91 5.77 -13.92
CA ASP A 219 1.37 4.41 -13.81
C ASP A 219 0.82 4.05 -12.42
N ARG A 220 0.17 5.00 -11.74
CA ARG A 220 -0.29 4.86 -10.36
C ARG A 220 -1.39 3.80 -10.21
N ARG A 221 -1.22 2.90 -9.25
CA ARG A 221 -2.15 1.80 -8.93
C ARG A 221 -2.51 1.85 -7.45
N TYR A 222 -3.77 2.12 -7.14
CA TYR A 222 -4.22 2.47 -5.79
C TYR A 222 -4.88 1.29 -5.06
N VAL A 223 -4.57 1.12 -3.78
CA VAL A 223 -5.33 0.30 -2.82
C VAL A 223 -5.63 1.19 -1.62
N ILE A 224 -6.91 1.36 -1.28
CA ILE A 224 -7.34 2.29 -0.23
C ILE A 224 -8.23 1.54 0.77
N ASP A 225 -7.94 1.70 2.07
CA ASP A 225 -8.72 1.13 3.18
C ASP A 225 -9.06 2.22 4.20
N GLU A 226 -10.33 2.66 4.20
CA GLU A 226 -10.84 3.69 5.11
C GLU A 226 -10.79 3.24 6.58
N SER A 227 -10.79 1.93 6.86
CA SER A 227 -10.80 1.43 8.24
C SER A 227 -9.51 1.71 9.00
N VAL A 228 -8.40 1.89 8.29
CA VAL A 228 -7.08 2.21 8.82
C VAL A 228 -6.55 3.55 8.26
N GLY A 229 -7.36 4.26 7.47
CA GLY A 229 -6.99 5.53 6.86
C GLY A 229 -5.84 5.40 5.86
N SER A 230 -5.65 4.25 5.22
CA SER A 230 -4.47 3.99 4.39
C SER A 230 -4.76 4.08 2.89
N VAL A 231 -3.79 4.59 2.14
CA VAL A 231 -3.67 4.42 0.68
C VAL A 231 -2.27 3.98 0.31
N ASN A 232 -2.15 2.84 -0.38
CA ASN A 232 -0.94 2.48 -1.09
C ASN A 232 -1.06 2.81 -2.58
N ILE A 233 0.03 3.30 -3.15
CA ILE A 233 0.21 3.54 -4.57
C ILE A 233 1.48 2.83 -5.03
N LEU A 234 1.32 1.80 -5.86
CA LEU A 234 2.42 1.32 -6.69
C LEU A 234 2.51 2.24 -7.92
N SER A 235 3.71 2.72 -8.24
CA SER A 235 3.93 3.69 -9.31
C SER A 235 5.24 3.46 -10.08
N GLU A 236 5.47 4.28 -11.10
CA GLU A 236 6.78 4.51 -11.68
C GLU A 236 7.24 5.91 -11.25
N PHE A 237 8.22 5.97 -10.36
CA PHE A 237 8.81 7.19 -9.81
C PHE A 237 9.80 7.82 -10.79
N GLY A 238 9.29 8.16 -11.97
CA GLY A 238 9.99 8.88 -13.04
C GLY A 238 11.42 8.40 -13.31
N ILE A 239 12.40 9.14 -12.77
CA ILE A 239 13.83 8.91 -12.99
C ILE A 239 14.44 7.81 -12.11
N LEU A 240 13.83 7.45 -10.97
CA LEU A 240 14.39 6.43 -10.07
C LEU A 240 13.95 5.03 -10.49
N GLY A 241 12.64 4.77 -10.54
CA GLY A 241 12.13 3.48 -10.97
C GLY A 241 10.79 3.06 -10.37
N PRO A 242 10.49 1.75 -10.36
CA PRO A 242 9.33 1.18 -9.69
C PRO A 242 9.31 1.53 -8.21
N ASP A 243 8.13 1.90 -7.73
CA ASP A 243 8.01 2.52 -6.42
C ASP A 243 6.70 2.13 -5.74
N SER A 244 6.75 1.96 -4.41
CA SER A 244 5.59 1.78 -3.54
C SER A 244 5.59 2.89 -2.51
N HIS A 245 4.54 3.72 -2.49
CA HIS A 245 4.28 4.62 -1.37
C HIS A 245 2.98 4.23 -0.67
N GLU A 246 3.03 3.99 0.64
CA GLU A 246 1.85 3.91 1.48
C GLU A 246 1.74 5.16 2.36
N PHE A 247 0.54 5.70 2.46
CA PHE A 247 0.22 6.87 3.26
C PHE A 247 -0.83 6.49 4.29
N ARG A 248 -0.61 6.83 5.56
CA ARG A 248 -1.70 6.94 6.53
C ARG A 248 -2.25 8.35 6.55
N VAL A 249 -3.56 8.47 6.53
CA VAL A 249 -4.30 9.73 6.57
C VAL A 249 -5.27 9.69 7.75
N GLU A 250 -5.20 10.71 8.59
CA GLU A 250 -6.09 10.91 9.72
C GLU A 250 -6.60 12.35 9.73
N LYS A 251 -7.92 12.53 9.83
CA LYS A 251 -8.57 13.85 9.84
C LYS A 251 -8.17 14.71 8.63
N GLY A 252 -8.04 14.06 7.48
CA GLY A 252 -7.64 14.66 6.21
C GLY A 252 -6.18 15.10 6.14
N LYS A 253 -5.33 14.65 7.06
CA LYS A 253 -3.89 14.97 7.13
C LYS A 253 -3.03 13.71 7.05
N ILE A 254 -1.90 13.79 6.37
CA ILE A 254 -0.92 12.70 6.31
C ILE A 254 -0.29 12.53 7.68
N ARG A 255 -0.22 11.29 8.17
CA ARG A 255 0.37 10.90 9.46
C ARG A 255 1.67 10.11 9.28
N TRP A 256 1.71 9.18 8.34
CA TRP A 256 2.91 8.40 8.00
C TRP A 256 3.00 8.21 6.48
N ILE A 257 4.23 8.12 5.99
CA ILE A 257 4.54 7.80 4.59
C ILE A 257 5.62 6.72 4.58
N HIS A 258 5.34 5.56 3.99
CA HIS A 258 6.35 4.52 3.78
C HIS A 258 6.64 4.40 2.31
N ALA A 259 7.91 4.43 1.94
CA ALA A 259 8.36 4.35 0.56
C ALA A 259 9.34 3.19 0.35
N MET A 260 9.17 2.47 -0.74
CA MET A 260 10.11 1.48 -1.24
C MET A 260 10.37 1.78 -2.71
N THR A 261 11.60 2.13 -3.08
CA THR A 261 11.95 2.51 -4.45
C THR A 261 13.05 1.59 -4.98
N PHE A 262 12.74 0.87 -6.06
CA PHE A 262 13.69 -0.01 -6.75
C PHE A 262 14.57 0.79 -7.70
N CYS A 263 15.90 0.67 -7.56
CA CYS A 263 16.88 1.53 -8.23
C CYS A 263 17.45 0.95 -9.53
N ARG A 264 16.91 -0.16 -10.05
CA ARG A 264 17.32 -0.75 -11.34
C ARG A 264 18.84 -1.02 -11.44
N GLY A 265 19.48 -1.31 -10.31
CA GLY A 265 20.93 -1.57 -10.24
C GLY A 265 21.80 -0.33 -10.11
N THR A 266 21.25 0.88 -10.10
CA THR A 266 21.96 2.10 -9.70
C THR A 266 22.09 2.12 -8.17
N PRO A 267 23.30 2.09 -7.59
CA PRO A 267 23.46 2.07 -6.14
C PRO A 267 22.78 3.26 -5.46
N ASN A 268 21.90 2.98 -4.49
CA ASN A 268 21.11 3.95 -3.74
C ASN A 268 20.35 4.95 -4.64
N CYS A 269 20.01 4.57 -5.88
CA CYS A 269 19.40 5.46 -6.87
C CYS A 269 20.19 6.77 -7.10
N ASP A 270 21.52 6.77 -6.92
CA ASP A 270 22.39 7.96 -6.92
C ASP A 270 22.02 9.03 -5.86
N ALA A 271 21.20 8.68 -4.88
CA ALA A 271 20.88 9.55 -3.75
C ALA A 271 22.09 9.65 -2.80
N PRO A 272 22.28 10.80 -2.13
CA PRO A 272 23.32 10.93 -1.10
C PRO A 272 23.06 9.95 0.04
N GLU A 273 24.11 9.47 0.69
CA GLU A 273 23.99 8.62 1.88
C GLU A 273 23.12 9.29 2.96
N PHE A 274 22.25 8.52 3.60
CA PHE A 274 21.44 9.01 4.71
C PHE A 274 22.25 8.92 6.02
N PRO A 275 22.46 10.05 6.73
CA PRO A 275 23.21 10.04 7.99
C PRO A 275 22.61 9.06 9.01
N GLY A 276 23.46 8.21 9.60
CA GLY A 276 23.05 7.25 10.63
C GLY A 276 22.41 5.95 10.11
N LEU A 277 22.10 5.83 8.81
CA LEU A 277 21.46 4.62 8.25
C LEU A 277 22.34 3.35 8.36
N SER A 278 23.65 3.53 8.44
CA SER A 278 24.62 2.45 8.62
C SER A 278 24.91 2.12 10.09
N GLU A 279 24.41 2.92 11.03
CA GLU A 279 24.60 2.71 12.47
C GLU A 279 23.65 1.62 12.98
N GLU A 280 23.99 0.94 14.07
CA GLU A 280 23.05 -0.01 14.68
C GLU A 280 21.90 0.76 15.35
N VAL A 281 20.66 0.45 14.96
CA VAL A 281 19.48 0.87 15.71
C VAL A 281 19.28 -0.07 16.90
N GLY A 282 19.05 0.50 18.09
CA GLY A 282 18.64 -0.27 19.26
C GLY A 282 17.28 -0.95 19.05
N TRP A 283 16.84 -1.77 19.99
CA TRP A 283 15.51 -2.41 19.95
C TRP A 283 14.57 -1.79 20.97
#